data_AF-A0A841MDN6-F1
#
_entry.id   AF-A0A841MDN6-F1
#
_cell.length_a   1.000
_cell.length_b   1.000
_cell.length_c   1.000
_cell.angle_alpha   90.00
_cell.angle_beta   90.00
_cell.angle_gamma   90.00
#
_symmetry.space_group_name_H-M   'P 1'
#
loop_
_entity.id
_entity.type
_entity.pdbx_description
1 polymer ?
#
loop_
_entity_poly.entity_id
_entity_poly.type
_entity_poly.pdbx_seq_one_letter_code
_entity_poly.pdbx_strand_id
1 'polypeptide(L)'
;MFEGASFPKSLDEQTFETWLENGRKSRVPQDFLLILWDDIEGEYQPAYTSEREEIYKYERYTNTPGRQLLVAAYDLYSESRIV
;
A
#
# COMPACT_ATOMS: atom_id res chain seq x y z
N MET A 1 10.34 -3.28 6.83
CA MET A 1 9.63 -3.85 5.66
C MET A 1 9.91 -3.14 4.32
N PHE A 2 10.39 -1.89 4.30
CA PHE A 2 10.84 -1.22 3.07
C PHE A 2 12.20 -0.58 3.34
N GLU A 3 13.28 -1.25 2.95
CA GLU A 3 14.66 -0.77 3.16
C GLU A 3 15.41 -0.77 1.81
N GLY A 4 16.06 0.35 1.48
CA GLY A 4 16.93 0.49 0.31
C GLY A 4 16.51 1.59 -0.68
N ALA A 5 17.40 1.89 -1.62
CA ALA A 5 17.28 2.98 -2.60
C ALA A 5 16.09 2.88 -3.58
N SER A 6 15.36 1.76 -3.55
CA SER A 6 14.17 1.54 -4.37
C SER A 6 12.90 2.18 -3.77
N PHE A 7 12.95 2.63 -2.51
CA PHE A 7 11.82 3.19 -1.80
C PHE A 7 12.14 4.61 -1.30
N PRO A 8 11.23 5.57 -1.45
CA PRO A 8 11.49 6.96 -1.09
C PRO A 8 11.64 7.18 0.42
N LYS A 9 11.00 6.35 1.25
CA LYS A 9 11.07 6.41 2.71
C LYS A 9 11.04 4.99 3.29
N SER A 10 11.61 4.79 4.47
CA SER A 10 11.40 3.54 5.22
C SER A 10 10.01 3.54 5.82
N LEU A 11 9.23 2.48 5.58
CA LEU A 11 7.97 2.26 6.27
C LEU A 11 8.23 1.40 7.52
N ASP A 12 7.80 1.92 8.66
CA ASP A 12 7.91 1.27 9.95
C ASP A 12 6.97 0.06 10.04
N GLU A 13 7.46 -1.03 10.65
CA GLU A 13 6.73 -2.29 10.77
C GLU A 13 5.44 -2.13 11.60
N GLN A 14 5.48 -1.36 12.69
CA GLN A 14 4.29 -1.13 13.52
C GLN A 14 3.21 -0.37 12.76
N THR A 15 3.60 0.55 11.88
CA THR A 15 2.67 1.26 10.99
C THR A 15 2.02 0.29 10.01
N PHE A 16 2.81 -0.58 9.40
CA PHE A 16 2.31 -1.60 8.49
C PHE A 16 1.35 -2.58 9.17
N GLU A 17 1.71 -3.10 10.34
CA GLU A 17 0.84 -3.98 11.13
C GLU A 17 -0.48 -3.31 11.49
N THR A 18 -0.43 -2.04 11.90
CA THR A 18 -1.63 -1.24 12.19
C THR A 18 -2.54 -1.14 10.97
N TRP A 19 -1.97 -0.98 9.77
CA TRP A 19 -2.74 -0.93 8.54
C TRP A 19 -3.38 -2.27 8.18
N LEU A 20 -2.67 -3.38 8.36
CA LEU A 20 -3.23 -4.73 8.18
C LEU A 20 -4.40 -4.96 9.14
N GLU A 21 -4.22 -4.65 10.42
CA GLU A 21 -5.27 -4.79 11.42
C GLU A 21 -6.50 -3.93 11.09
N ASN A 22 -6.29 -2.68 10.66
CA ASN A 22 -7.38 -1.78 10.30
C ASN A 22 -8.16 -2.28 9.08
N GLY A 23 -7.47 -2.86 8.08
CA GLY A 23 -8.11 -3.48 6.93
C GLY A 23 -9.01 -4.66 7.34
N ARG A 24 -8.49 -5.54 8.22
CA ARG A 24 -9.22 -6.70 8.76
C ARG A 24 -10.39 -6.33 9.67
N LYS A 25 -10.27 -5.23 10.42
CA LYS A 25 -11.32 -4.72 11.34
C LYS A 25 -12.34 -3.81 10.64
N SER A 26 -12.15 -3.52 9.35
CA SER A 26 -13.06 -2.67 8.59
C SER A 26 -14.46 -3.29 8.51
N ARG A 27 -15.49 -2.44 8.56
CA ARG A 27 -16.89 -2.86 8.40
C ARG A 27 -17.19 -3.41 7.01
N VAL A 28 -16.45 -2.96 6.01
CA VAL A 28 -16.53 -3.48 4.65
C VAL A 28 -15.40 -4.48 4.49
N PRO A 29 -15.65 -5.72 4.04
CA PRO A 29 -14.60 -6.71 3.85
C PRO A 29 -13.61 -6.18 2.82
N GLN A 30 -12.36 -6.01 3.24
CA GLN A 30 -11.26 -5.63 2.36
C GLN A 30 -10.37 -6.86 2.20
N ASP A 31 -9.98 -7.16 0.97
CA ASP A 31 -9.13 -8.31 0.68
C ASP A 31 -7.67 -7.90 0.50
N PHE A 32 -7.43 -6.64 0.12
CA PHE A 32 -6.11 -6.13 -0.19
C PHE A 32 -5.81 -4.81 0.51
N LEU A 33 -4.57 -4.69 0.99
CA LEU A 33 -3.94 -3.46 1.44
C LEU A 33 -3.00 -2.95 0.35
N LEU A 34 -3.23 -1.74 -0.13
CA LEU A 34 -2.36 -1.04 -1.05
C LEU A 34 -1.53 -0.02 -0.25
N ILE A 35 -0.24 -0.02 -0.50
CA ILE A 35 0.68 0.99 0.01
C ILE A 35 0.94 1.98 -1.12
N LEU A 36 0.41 3.18 -0.95
CA LEU A 36 0.55 4.27 -1.91
C LEU A 36 1.59 5.26 -1.40
N TRP A 37 2.43 5.79 -2.28
CA TRP A 37 3.28 6.94 -2.01
C TRP A 37 2.58 8.20 -2.49
N ASP A 38 2.36 9.14 -1.57
CA ASP A 38 1.90 10.48 -1.91
C ASP A 38 3.11 11.40 -2.11
N ASP A 39 3.32 11.86 -3.34
CA ASP A 39 4.47 12.71 -3.68
C ASP A 39 4.35 14.14 -3.13
N ILE A 40 3.11 14.59 -2.83
CA ILE A 40 2.84 15.92 -2.30
C ILE A 40 3.14 15.96 -0.79
N GLU A 41 2.66 14.97 -0.05
CA GLU A 41 2.90 14.88 1.40
C GLU A 41 4.26 14.24 1.72
N GLY A 42 4.83 13.48 0.79
CA GLY A 42 6.09 12.74 0.99
C GLY A 42 5.91 11.60 2.01
N GLU A 43 4.74 10.98 2.02
CA GLU A 43 4.37 9.95 2.98
C GLU A 43 3.66 8.76 2.32
N TYR A 44 3.74 7.61 2.99
CA TYR A 44 2.97 6.45 2.58
C TYR A 44 1.55 6.54 3.13
N GLN A 45 0.57 6.20 2.30
CA GLN A 45 -0.83 6.09 2.70
C GLN A 45 -1.37 4.69 2.44
N PRO A 46 -2.15 4.13 3.39
CA PRO A 46 -2.86 2.89 3.19
C PRO A 46 -4.13 3.15 2.38
N ALA A 47 -4.35 2.34 1.34
CA ALA A 47 -5.64 2.19 0.69
C ALA A 47 -6.09 0.75 0.79
N TYR A 48 -7.41 0.53 0.79
CA TYR A 48 -8.00 -0.79 0.92
C TYR A 48 -8.94 -1.06 -0.24
N THR A 49 -8.88 -2.26 -0.80
CA THR A 49 -9.85 -2.72 -1.80
C THR A 49 -10.17 -4.20 -1.61
N SER A 50 -11.37 -4.59 -2.01
CA SER A 50 -11.78 -6.00 -2.15
C SER A 50 -11.50 -6.52 -3.57
N GLU A 51 -11.32 -5.61 -4.53
CA GLU A 51 -11.22 -5.93 -5.94
C GLU A 51 -9.78 -5.80 -6.42
N ARG A 52 -9.19 -6.91 -6.88
CA ARG A 52 -7.82 -6.95 -7.41
C ARG A 52 -7.64 -6.00 -8.61
N GLU A 53 -8.69 -5.79 -9.40
CA GLU A 53 -8.67 -4.88 -10.55
C GLU A 53 -8.41 -3.43 -10.15
N GLU A 54 -8.88 -2.98 -8.97
CA GLU A 54 -8.61 -1.63 -8.46
C GLU A 54 -7.13 -1.40 -8.20
N ILE A 55 -6.37 -2.44 -7.84
CA ILE A 55 -4.93 -2.36 -7.63
C ILE A 55 -4.23 -1.89 -8.91
N TYR A 56 -4.69 -2.36 -10.08
CA TYR A 56 -4.10 -2.01 -11.37
C TYR A 56 -4.52 -0.62 -11.89
N LYS A 57 -5.48 0.04 -11.24
CA LYS A 57 -5.86 1.43 -11.57
C LYS A 57 -4.84 2.45 -11.08
N TYR A 58 -4.05 2.10 -10.07
CA TYR A 58 -3.00 2.97 -9.55
C TYR A 58 -1.74 2.89 -10.41
N GLU A 59 -1.17 4.05 -10.73
CA GLU A 59 0.13 4.12 -11.40
C GLU A 59 1.22 3.56 -10.50
N ARG A 60 2.09 2.70 -11.03
CA ARG A 60 3.18 2.11 -10.26
C ARG A 60 4.27 3.14 -10.00
N TYR A 61 4.87 3.09 -8.82
CA TYR A 61 6.06 3.86 -8.49
C TYR A 61 7.22 3.49 -9.43
N THR A 62 7.43 4.29 -10.48
CA THR A 62 8.38 4.03 -11.57
C THR A 62 9.17 5.27 -11.98
N ASN A 63 9.47 6.17 -11.03
CA ASN A 63 10.08 7.50 -11.25
C ASN A 63 9.23 8.47 -12.10
N THR A 64 7.93 8.20 -12.25
CA THR A 64 6.99 9.12 -12.89
C THR A 64 6.33 9.99 -11.81
N PRO A 65 6.28 11.32 -11.96
CA PRO A 65 5.57 12.18 -11.02
C PRO A 65 4.07 11.87 -11.05
N GLY A 66 3.51 11.50 -9.91
CA GLY A 66 2.10 11.16 -9.76
C GLY A 66 1.63 11.50 -8.35
N ARG A 67 0.36 11.86 -8.20
CA ARG A 67 -0.19 12.27 -6.90
C ARG A 67 -0.19 11.11 -5.91
N GLN A 68 -0.56 9.92 -6.35
CA GLN A 68 -0.54 8.68 -5.56
C GLN A 68 0.01 7.56 -6.41
N LEU A 69 1.14 7.00 -5.99
CA LEU A 69 1.85 5.96 -6.72
C LEU A 69 1.79 4.64 -5.94
N LEU A 70 1.40 3.56 -6.59
CA LEU A 70 1.39 2.23 -5.97
C LEU A 70 2.83 1.73 -5.78
N VAL A 71 3.18 1.51 -4.52
CA VAL A 71 4.50 1.02 -4.10
C VAL A 71 4.47 -0.48 -3.92
N ALA A 72 3.42 -0.97 -3.26
CA ALA A 72 3.20 -2.39 -3.03
C ALA A 72 1.71 -2.68 -2.77
N ALA A 73 1.32 -3.93 -2.99
CA ALA A 73 0.01 -4.43 -2.60
C ALA A 73 0.14 -5.75 -1.85
N TYR A 74 -0.65 -5.93 -0.79
CA TYR A 74 -0.64 -7.09 0.08
C TYR A 74 -2.03 -7.68 0.21
N ASP A 75 -2.12 -8.99 0.29
CA ASP A 75 -3.33 -9.70 0.68
C ASP A 75 -3.51 -9.63 2.20
N LEU A 76 -4.67 -9.16 2.65
CA LEU A 76 -4.95 -8.97 4.07
C LEU A 76 -5.06 -10.28 4.85
N TYR A 77 -5.38 -11.40 4.22
CA TYR A 77 -5.58 -12.68 4.89
C TYR A 77 -4.32 -13.54 4.88
N SER A 78 -3.60 -13.54 3.76
CA SER A 78 -2.36 -14.31 3.59
C SER A 78 -1.11 -13.53 3.97
N GLU A 79 -1.21 -12.22 4.18
CA GLU A 79 -0.08 -11.30 4.45
C GLU A 79 0.99 -11.33 3.36
N SER A 80 0.63 -11.87 2.19
CA SER A 80 1.52 -12.08 1.07
C SER A 80 1.51 -10.87 0.14
N ARG A 81 2.70 -10.51 -0.35
CA ARG A 81 2.85 -9.43 -1.32
C ARG A 81 2.39 -9.90 -2.70
N ILE A 82 1.48 -9.13 -3.31
CA ILE A 82 0.89 -9.41 -4.64
C ILE A 82 1.63 -8.65 -5.75
N VAL A 83 2.13 -7.44 -5.45
CA VAL A 83 2.85 -6.53 -6.38
C VAL A 83 3.98 -5.83 -5.64
#